data_AF-A0A1I0CWS8-F1
#
_entry.id   AF-A0A1I0CWS8-F1
#
_cell.length_a   1.000
_cell.length_b   1.000
_cell.length_c   1.000
_cell.angle_alpha   90.00
_cell.angle_beta   90.00
_cell.angle_gamma   90.00
#
_symmetry.space_group_name_H-M   'P 1'
#
loop_
_entity.id
_entity.type
_entity.pdbx_description
1 polymer ?
#
loop_
_entity_poly.entity_id
_entity_poly.type
_entity_poly.pdbx_seq_one_letter_code
_entity_poly.pdbx_strand_id
1 'polypeptide(L)' 'MKSKEVLDLLNISRPTLTKYVKEGLIKVSVLPNGRYNYDKDSVYKLF' A
#
# COMPACT_ATOMS: atom_id res chain seq x y z
N MET A 1 5.31 5.48 0.75
CA MET A 1 4.02 6.15 1.00
C MET A 1 3.44 5.62 2.30
N LYS A 2 2.81 6.46 3.12
CA LYS A 2 2.16 6.00 4.36
C LYS A 2 0.85 5.29 4.04
N SER A 3 0.44 4.30 4.84
CA SER A 3 -0.85 3.61 4.65
C SER A 3 -2.02 4.58 4.50
N LYS A 4 -2.03 5.67 5.29
CA LYS A 4 -3.09 6.68 5.24
C LYS A 4 -3.21 7.32 3.85
N GLU A 5 -2.08 7.75 3.28
CA GLU A 5 -2.04 8.37 1.95
C GLU A 5 -2.53 7.40 0.87
N VAL A 6 -2.16 6.12 0.97
CA VAL A 6 -2.58 5.09 0.01
C VAL A 6 -4.08 4.82 0.09
N LEU A 7 -4.63 4.78 1.31
CA LEU A 7 -6.06 4.59 1.52
C LEU A 7 -6.87 5.77 0.98
N ASP A 8 -6.40 7.00 1.24
CA ASP A 8 -7.04 8.23 0.77
C ASP A 8 -6.96 8.35 -0.77
N LEU A 9 -5.83 7.94 -1.38
CA LEU A 9 -5.61 8.01 -2.83
C LEU A 9 -6.43 6.98 -3.62
N LEU A 10 -6.41 5.72 -3.20
CA LEU A 10 -7.17 4.65 -3.86
C LEU A 10 -8.65 4.63 -3.44
N ASN A 11 -9.01 5.37 -2.39
CA ASN A 11 -10.34 5.36 -1.76
C ASN A 11 -10.82 3.93 -1.42
N ILE A 12 -9.93 3.12 -0.87
CA ILE A 12 -10.18 1.71 -0.50
C ILE A 12 -10.11 1.49 1.00
N SER A 13 -10.69 0.37 1.43
CA SER A 13 -10.57 -0.11 2.80
C SER A 13 -9.21 -0.76 3.10
N ARG A 14 -8.80 -0.77 4.37
CA ARG A 14 -7.57 -1.47 4.84
C ARG A 14 -7.55 -2.96 4.45
N PRO A 15 -8.65 -3.74 4.56
CA PRO A 15 -8.68 -5.11 4.07
C PRO A 15 -8.31 -5.22 2.59
N THR A 16 -8.84 -4.35 1.74
CA THR A 16 -8.53 -4.30 0.30
C THR A 16 -7.06 -4.01 0.06
N LEU A 17 -6.50 -3.02 0.78
CA LEU A 17 -5.07 -2.69 0.69
C LEU A 17 -4.20 -3.90 1.07
N THR A 18 -4.58 -4.63 2.11
CA THR A 18 -3.83 -5.82 2.56
C THR A 18 -3.94 -6.95 1.56
N LYS A 19 -5.10 -7.10 0.90
CA LYS A 19 -5.31 -8.06 -0.19
C LYS A 19 -4.39 -7.77 -1.37
N TYR A 20 -4.28 -6.50 -1.81
CA TYR A 20 -3.38 -6.12 -2.90
C TYR A 20 -1.90 -6.33 -2.59
N VAL A 21 -1.51 -6.14 -1.33
CA VAL A 21 -0.15 -6.47 -0.89
C VAL A 21 0.09 -7.99 -0.95
N LYS A 22 -0.88 -8.80 -0.49
CA LYS A 22 -0.80 -10.27 -0.56
C LYS A 22 -0.80 -10.80 -2.00
N GLU A 23 -1.54 -10.16 -2.89
CA GLU A 23 -1.59 -10.49 -4.32
C GLU A 23 -0.34 -10.02 -5.08
N GLY A 24 0.53 -9.22 -4.45
CA GLY A 24 1.74 -8.69 -5.07
C GLY A 24 1.51 -7.50 -6.01
N LEU A 25 0.29 -6.95 -6.03
CA LEU A 25 -0.06 -5.75 -6.79
C LEU A 25 0.62 -4.50 -6.21
N ILE A 26 0.71 -4.43 -4.87
CA ILE A 26 1.37 -3.32 -4.19
C ILE A 26 2.61 -3.82 -3.47
N LYS A 27 3.77 -3.33 -3.89
CA LYS A 27 5.02 -3.56 -3.16
C LYS A 27 5.04 -2.75 -1.87
N VAL A 28 5.44 -3.42 -0.79
CA VAL A 28 5.67 -2.80 0.51
C VAL A 28 7.06 -3.14 1.01
N SER A 29 7.70 -2.19 1.64
CA SER A 29 8.94 -2.39 2.38
C SER A 29 8.64 -2.28 3.87
N VAL A 30 9.03 -3.30 4.63
CA VAL A 30 8.94 -3.23 6.10
C VAL A 30 10.12 -2.41 6.59
N LEU A 31 9.84 -1.26 7.18
CA LEU A 31 10.85 -0.44 7.84
C LEU A 31 11.29 -1.12 9.14
N PRO A 32 12.51 -0.84 9.64
CA PRO A 32 13.02 -1.39 10.90
C PRO A 32 12.20 -0.96 12.13
N ASN A 33 11.31 0.03 11.98
CA ASN A 33 10.35 0.45 13.00
C ASN A 33 9.02 -0.33 12.97
N GLY A 34 8.93 -1.41 12.17
CA GLY A 34 7.74 -2.24 12.03
C GLY A 34 6.62 -1.63 11.19
N ARG A 35 6.83 -0.45 10.57
CA ARG A 35 5.83 0.17 9.69
C ARG A 35 6.00 -0.32 8.26
N TYR A 36 4.89 -0.42 7.55
CA TYR A 36 4.88 -0.63 6.11
C TYR A 36 5.11 0.70 5.38
N ASN A 37 6.11 0.71 4.50
CA ASN A 37 6.31 1.74 3.51
C ASN A 37 5.81 1.23 2.15
N TYR A 38 4.77 1.86 1.61
CA TYR A 38 4.20 1.45 0.34
C TYR A 38 4.98 2.08 -0.81
N ASP A 39 5.25 1.29 -1.84
CA ASP A 39 5.89 1.75 -3.05
C ASP A 39 4.92 2.60 -3.88
N LYS A 40 5.33 3.82 -4.25
CA LYS A 40 4.46 4.75 -4.97
C LYS A 40 4.13 4.23 -6.35
N ASP A 41 5.11 3.71 -7.09
CA ASP A 41 4.93 3.25 -8.46
C ASP A 41 3.91 2.11 -8.53
N SER A 42 3.97 1.18 -7.56
CA SER A 42 3.01 0.09 -7.46
C SER A 42 1.59 0.57 -7.12
N VAL A 43 1.45 1.61 -6.29
CA VAL A 43 0.16 2.21 -5.94
C VAL A 43 -0.43 2.98 -7.11
N TYR A 44 0.36 3.79 -7.81
CA TYR A 44 -0.10 4.56 -8.98
C TYR A 44 -0.44 3.66 -10.18
N LYS A 45 0.15 2.48 -10.30
CA LYS A 45 -0.25 1.49 -11.32
C LYS A 45 -1.68 0.99 -11.19
N LEU A 46 -2.28 1.10 -10.00
CA LEU A 46 -3.66 0.71 -9.73
C LEU A 46 -4.66 1.87 -9.89
N PHE A 47 -4.17 3.10 -10.00
CA PHE A 47 -4.96 4.30 -10.22
C PHE A 47 -5.06 4.58 -11.73
#